data_AF-A0A533S0W6-F1
#
_entry.id   AF-A0A533S0W6-F1
#
_cell.length_a   1.000
_cell.length_b   1.000
_cell.length_c   1.000
_cell.angle_alpha   90.00
_cell.angle_beta   90.00
_cell.angle_gamma   90.00
#
_symmetry.space_group_name_H-M   'P 1'
#
loop_
_entity.id
_entity.type
_entity.pdbx_description
1 polymer ?
#
loop_
_entity_poly.entity_id
_entity_poly.type
_entity_poly.pdbx_seq_one_letter_code
_entity_poly.pdbx_strand_id
1 'polypeptide(L)'
;MWVWLLSDFGAINTLLTTIGLKSINFLHDTRYALTSIILVDVWKNFGFNVVIFLAALQDVPEELNDAARVDGANKFGIFRHVTLPLISPSIFFTAVMGIIGSLQTFDLVFNMSLKHEGGPARATSTVGFYIWQNAFKYSNMGYAAALSFALMAILLVLTVVQWQMRRKWVYGEE
;
A
#
# COMPACT_ATOMS: atom_id res chain seq x y z
N MET A 1 -7.26 2.10 16.74
CA MET A 1 -7.80 0.72 16.84
C MET A 1 -6.69 -0.32 16.68
N TRP A 2 -5.99 -0.38 15.53
CA TRP A 2 -4.95 -1.40 15.27
C TRP A 2 -3.82 -1.47 16.29
N VAL A 3 -3.34 -0.32 16.77
CA VAL A 3 -2.34 -0.24 17.86
C VAL A 3 -2.81 -0.98 19.11
N TRP A 4 -4.10 -0.89 19.45
CA TRP A 4 -4.65 -1.59 20.60
C TRP A 4 -4.77 -3.10 20.33
N LEU A 5 -5.26 -3.49 19.15
CA LEU A 5 -5.39 -4.90 18.75
C LEU A 5 -4.06 -5.65 18.78
N LEU A 6 -2.99 -4.99 18.31
CA LEU A 6 -1.63 -5.54 18.21
C LEU A 6 -0.76 -5.28 19.45
N SER A 7 -1.31 -4.64 20.48
CA SER A 7 -0.58 -4.42 21.73
C SER A 7 -0.35 -5.73 22.51
N ASP A 8 0.57 -5.72 23.47
CA ASP A 8 0.90 -6.89 24.29
C ASP A 8 -0.32 -7.46 25.04
N PHE A 9 -1.29 -6.60 25.41
CA PHE A 9 -2.56 -6.95 26.04
C PHE A 9 -3.77 -6.80 25.07
N GLY A 10 -3.49 -6.71 23.78
CA GLY A 10 -4.49 -6.54 22.74
C GLY A 10 -5.26 -7.81 22.43
N ALA A 11 -6.40 -7.68 21.77
CA ALA A 11 -7.28 -8.82 21.44
C ALA A 11 -6.54 -9.95 20.68
N ILE A 12 -5.57 -9.62 19.82
CA ILE A 12 -4.81 -10.62 19.06
C ILE A 12 -3.93 -11.45 19.98
N ASN A 13 -3.18 -10.81 20.89
CA ASN A 13 -2.36 -11.53 21.85
C ASN A 13 -3.19 -12.31 22.87
N THR A 14 -4.34 -11.76 23.30
CA THR A 14 -5.29 -12.50 24.15
C THR A 14 -5.75 -13.78 23.47
N LEU A 15 -6.14 -13.72 22.19
CA LEU A 15 -6.54 -14.91 21.42
C LEU A 15 -5.39 -15.91 21.22
N LEU A 16 -4.16 -15.44 21.02
CA LEU A 16 -2.98 -16.33 20.92
C LEU A 16 -2.72 -17.06 22.24
N THR A 17 -2.82 -16.35 23.37
CA THR A 17 -2.59 -16.96 24.69
C THR A 17 -3.69 -17.93 25.11
N THR A 18 -4.96 -17.72 24.71
CA THR A 18 -6.05 -18.64 25.02
C THR A 18 -5.93 -19.97 24.28
N ILE A 19 -5.31 -20.00 23.09
CA ILE A 19 -4.99 -21.22 22.35
C ILE A 19 -3.61 -21.82 22.71
N GLY A 20 -2.96 -21.31 23.76
CA GLY A 20 -1.70 -21.84 24.28
C GLY A 20 -0.43 -21.36 23.57
N LEU A 21 -0.52 -20.37 22.68
CA LEU A 21 0.65 -19.75 22.04
C LEU A 21 1.22 -18.62 22.91
N LYS A 22 2.52 -18.34 22.73
CA LYS A 22 3.19 -17.21 23.41
C LYS A 22 2.71 -15.89 22.80
N SER A 23 2.57 -14.87 23.65
CA SER A 23 2.31 -13.49 23.22
C SER A 23 3.45 -13.00 22.32
N ILE A 24 3.10 -12.35 21.21
CA ILE A 24 4.04 -11.82 20.22
C ILE A 24 4.06 -10.30 20.34
N ASN A 25 5.25 -9.73 20.41
CA ASN A 25 5.40 -8.27 20.47
C ASN A 25 5.37 -7.66 19.06
N PHE A 26 4.17 -7.56 18.49
CA PHE A 26 3.95 -7.10 17.11
C PHE A 26 4.46 -5.68 16.84
N LEU A 27 4.52 -4.82 17.86
CA LEU A 27 4.88 -3.40 17.69
C LEU A 27 6.32 -3.09 18.11
N HIS A 28 6.92 -3.88 19.01
CA HIS A 28 8.23 -3.58 19.58
C HIS A 28 9.34 -4.56 19.18
N ASP A 29 9.04 -5.66 18.48
CA ASP A 29 10.06 -6.53 17.91
C ASP A 29 10.41 -6.10 16.48
N THR A 30 11.69 -5.86 16.20
CA THR A 30 12.21 -5.49 14.87
C THR A 30 11.77 -6.47 13.77
N ARG A 31 11.56 -7.74 14.10
CA ARG A 31 11.12 -8.78 13.15
C ARG A 31 9.66 -8.65 12.75
N TYR A 32 8.80 -8.21 13.67
CA TYR A 32 7.35 -8.20 13.47
C TYR A 32 6.78 -6.81 13.21
N ALA A 33 7.44 -5.75 13.70
CA ALA A 33 6.96 -4.36 13.58
C ALA A 33 6.72 -3.94 12.13
N LEU A 34 7.68 -4.19 11.23
CA LEU A 34 7.53 -3.82 9.82
C LEU A 34 6.40 -4.62 9.15
N THR A 35 6.36 -5.94 9.37
CA THR A 35 5.33 -6.82 8.81
C THR A 35 3.94 -6.43 9.29
N SER A 36 3.77 -6.11 10.57
CA SER A 36 2.51 -5.65 11.13
C SER A 36 2.05 -4.33 10.53
N ILE A 37 2.95 -3.37 10.30
CA ILE A 37 2.62 -2.11 9.62
C ILE A 37 2.20 -2.38 8.17
N ILE A 38 2.92 -3.23 7.43
CA ILE A 38 2.58 -3.61 6.06
C ILE A 38 1.19 -4.25 6.01
N LEU A 39 0.88 -5.19 6.90
CA LEU A 39 -0.43 -5.86 6.92
C LEU A 39 -1.57 -4.89 7.21
N VAL A 40 -1.39 -3.96 8.15
CA VAL A 40 -2.40 -2.94 8.44
C VAL A 40 -2.56 -1.98 7.26
N ASP A 41 -1.48 -1.62 6.58
CA ASP A 41 -1.54 -0.77 5.38
C ASP A 41 -2.28 -1.47 4.23
N VAL A 42 -1.96 -2.74 3.98
CA VAL A 42 -2.67 -3.57 2.97
C VAL A 42 -4.15 -3.65 3.32
N TRP A 43 -4.50 -3.93 4.59
CA TRP A 43 -5.89 -3.97 5.04
C TRP A 43 -6.62 -2.65 4.83
N LYS A 44 -5.98 -1.52 5.21
CA LYS A 44 -6.54 -0.17 5.06
C LYS A 44 -6.87 0.14 3.59
N ASN A 45 -5.98 -0.22 2.67
CA ASN A 45 -6.14 0.07 1.25
C ASN A 45 -6.99 -0.98 0.50
N PHE A 46 -7.20 -2.17 1.10
CA PHE A 46 -7.90 -3.28 0.46
C PHE A 46 -9.30 -2.89 -0.02
N GLY A 47 -10.11 -2.25 0.83
CA GLY A 47 -11.48 -1.87 0.49
C GLY A 47 -11.56 -0.92 -0.70
N PHE A 48 -10.68 0.09 -0.74
CA PHE A 48 -10.61 1.05 -1.85
C PHE A 48 -10.21 0.37 -3.15
N ASN A 49 -9.19 -0.50 -3.11
CA ASN A 49 -8.72 -1.22 -4.29
C ASN A 49 -9.79 -2.18 -4.84
N VAL A 50 -10.54 -2.85 -3.97
CA VAL A 50 -11.65 -3.73 -4.38
C VAL A 50 -12.72 -2.96 -5.14
N VAL A 51 -13.09 -1.76 -4.69
CA VAL A 51 -14.08 -0.93 -5.39
C VAL A 51 -13.59 -0.55 -6.79
N ILE A 52 -12.33 -0.14 -6.91
CA ILE A 52 -11.72 0.19 -8.21
C ILE A 52 -11.72 -1.03 -9.14
N PHE A 53 -11.29 -2.19 -8.65
CA PHE A 53 -11.24 -3.40 -9.47
C PHE A 53 -12.63 -3.90 -9.85
N LEU A 54 -13.62 -3.77 -8.98
CA LEU A 54 -15.01 -4.13 -9.29
C LEU A 54 -15.59 -3.22 -10.38
N ALA A 55 -15.37 -1.91 -10.29
CA ALA A 55 -15.80 -0.98 -11.34
C ALA A 55 -15.13 -1.34 -12.69
N ALA A 56 -13.81 -1.56 -12.67
CA ALA A 56 -13.06 -1.94 -13.86
C ALA A 56 -13.53 -3.26 -14.48
N LEU A 57 -13.89 -4.24 -13.66
CA LEU A 57 -14.42 -5.53 -14.12
C LEU A 57 -15.84 -5.41 -14.71
N GLN A 58 -16.65 -4.48 -14.22
CA GLN A 58 -17.99 -4.21 -14.75
C GLN A 58 -17.94 -3.55 -16.13
N ASP A 59 -16.88 -2.79 -16.43
CA ASP A 59 -16.67 -2.16 -17.74
C ASP A 59 -16.19 -3.16 -18.82
N VAL A 60 -15.84 -4.40 -18.46
CA VAL A 60 -15.42 -5.44 -19.42
C VAL A 60 -16.65 -5.96 -20.19
N PRO A 61 -16.74 -5.77 -21.52
CA PRO A 61 -17.88 -6.23 -22.31
C PRO A 61 -18.03 -7.76 -22.26
N GLU A 62 -19.24 -8.25 -22.00
CA GLU A 62 -19.52 -9.69 -21.92
C GLU A 62 -19.31 -10.40 -23.27
N GLU A 63 -19.54 -9.68 -24.37
CA GLU A 63 -19.35 -10.14 -25.75
C GLU A 63 -17.92 -10.65 -26.01
N LEU A 64 -16.90 -10.03 -25.43
CA LEU A 64 -15.51 -10.46 -25.58
C LEU A 64 -15.24 -11.78 -24.85
N ASN A 65 -15.94 -12.01 -23.73
CA ASN A 65 -15.83 -13.28 -23.00
C ASN A 65 -16.52 -14.40 -23.77
N ASP A 66 -17.67 -14.14 -24.39
CA ASP A 66 -18.39 -15.12 -25.19
C ASP A 66 -17.66 -15.46 -26.49
N ALA A 67 -17.09 -14.46 -27.17
CA ALA A 67 -16.23 -14.68 -28.33
C ALA A 67 -15.02 -15.58 -27.97
N ALA A 68 -14.33 -15.29 -26.86
CA ALA A 68 -13.22 -16.11 -26.40
C ALA A 68 -13.63 -17.56 -26.05
N ARG A 69 -14.86 -17.78 -25.56
CA ARG A 69 -15.40 -19.14 -25.32
C ARG A 69 -15.65 -19.89 -26.61
N VAL A 70 -16.18 -19.21 -27.64
CA VAL A 70 -16.37 -19.78 -28.97
C VAL A 70 -15.02 -20.18 -29.59
N ASP A 71 -13.97 -19.39 -29.35
CA ASP A 71 -12.59 -19.69 -29.76
C ASP A 71 -11.90 -20.78 -28.92
N GLY A 72 -12.61 -21.39 -27.97
CA GLY A 72 -12.11 -22.51 -27.16
C GLY A 72 -11.27 -22.09 -25.94
N ALA A 73 -11.26 -20.81 -25.55
CA ALA A 73 -10.56 -20.37 -24.35
C ALA A 73 -11.27 -20.86 -23.08
N ASN A 74 -10.49 -21.47 -22.17
CA ASN A 74 -10.96 -21.80 -20.83
C ASN A 74 -10.98 -20.55 -19.92
N LYS A 75 -11.53 -20.67 -18.71
CA LYS A 75 -11.65 -19.55 -17.75
C LYS A 75 -10.33 -18.81 -17.48
N PHE A 76 -9.21 -19.54 -17.41
CA PHE A 76 -7.90 -18.93 -17.19
C PHE A 76 -7.38 -18.22 -18.45
N GLY A 77 -7.65 -18.78 -19.63
CA GLY A 77 -7.38 -18.16 -20.93
C GLY A 77 -8.10 -16.83 -21.07
N ILE A 78 -9.41 -16.79 -20.74
CA ILE A 78 -10.23 -15.59 -20.75
C ILE A 78 -9.68 -14.56 -19.75
N PHE A 79 -9.41 -14.97 -18.50
CA PHE A 79 -8.84 -14.06 -17.49
C PHE A 79 -7.52 -13.43 -17.96
N ARG A 80 -6.58 -14.24 -18.46
CA ARG A 80 -5.23 -13.76 -18.81
C ARG A 80 -5.20 -12.92 -20.10
N HIS A 81 -6.04 -13.22 -21.08
CA HIS A 81 -5.98 -12.61 -22.41
C HIS A 81 -7.10 -11.60 -22.71
N VAL A 82 -8.20 -11.62 -21.95
CA VAL A 82 -9.33 -10.70 -22.12
C VAL A 82 -9.44 -9.79 -20.91
N THR A 83 -9.73 -10.37 -19.73
CA THR A 83 -10.04 -9.60 -18.53
C THR A 83 -8.83 -8.79 -18.06
N LEU A 84 -7.67 -9.42 -17.85
CA LEU A 84 -6.46 -8.80 -17.30
C LEU A 84 -5.94 -7.64 -18.17
N PRO A 85 -5.86 -7.76 -19.51
CA PRO A 85 -5.49 -6.63 -20.37
C PRO A 85 -6.50 -5.47 -20.31
N LEU A 86 -7.82 -5.75 -20.27
CA LEU A 86 -8.85 -4.71 -20.23
C LEU A 86 -8.87 -3.94 -18.91
N ILE A 87 -8.62 -4.60 -17.78
CA ILE A 87 -8.51 -3.92 -16.48
C ILE A 87 -7.11 -3.36 -16.19
N SER A 88 -6.17 -3.48 -17.14
CA SER A 88 -4.80 -2.96 -17.00
C SER A 88 -4.72 -1.47 -16.63
N PRO A 89 -5.58 -0.54 -17.11
CA PRO A 89 -5.55 0.85 -16.66
C PRO A 89 -5.81 0.98 -15.14
N SER A 90 -6.74 0.19 -14.61
CA SER A 90 -7.12 0.22 -13.20
C SER A 90 -6.07 -0.44 -12.29
N ILE A 91 -5.43 -1.50 -12.77
CA ILE A 91 -4.25 -2.09 -12.11
C ILE A 91 -3.12 -1.07 -12.06
N PHE A 92 -2.83 -0.42 -13.17
CA PHE A 92 -1.80 0.59 -13.27
C PHE A 92 -2.07 1.76 -12.32
N PHE A 93 -3.29 2.30 -12.34
CA PHE A 93 -3.71 3.37 -11.43
C PHE A 93 -3.53 2.98 -9.95
N THR A 94 -4.02 1.81 -9.56
CA THR A 94 -3.92 1.33 -8.18
C THR A 94 -2.47 1.11 -7.75
N ALA A 95 -1.63 0.59 -8.65
CA ALA A 95 -0.19 0.41 -8.38
C ALA A 95 0.52 1.75 -8.21
N VAL A 96 0.23 2.74 -9.06
CA VAL A 96 0.77 4.10 -8.96
C VAL A 96 0.39 4.75 -7.63
N MET A 97 -0.90 4.73 -7.30
CA MET A 97 -1.40 5.27 -6.03
C MET A 97 -0.80 4.56 -4.83
N GLY A 98 -0.64 3.23 -4.90
CA GLY A 98 0.01 2.44 -3.85
C GLY A 98 1.47 2.82 -3.63
N ILE A 99 2.25 2.99 -4.71
CA ILE A 99 3.65 3.42 -4.63
C ILE A 99 3.76 4.82 -4.00
N ILE A 100 2.97 5.78 -4.49
CA ILE A 100 2.94 7.15 -3.95
C ILE A 100 2.55 7.14 -2.46
N GLY A 101 1.48 6.41 -2.13
CA GLY A 101 0.99 6.26 -0.77
C GLY A 101 2.03 5.65 0.17
N SER A 102 2.75 4.62 -0.27
CA SER A 102 3.79 3.97 0.54
C SER A 102 4.93 4.94 0.90
N LEU A 103 5.36 5.79 -0.04
CA LEU A 103 6.41 6.78 0.17
C LEU A 103 5.96 7.93 1.09
N GLN A 104 4.67 8.25 1.05
CA GLN A 104 4.05 9.27 1.90
C GLN A 104 3.51 8.74 3.23
N THR A 105 3.66 7.44 3.52
CA THR A 105 3.07 6.83 4.71
C THR A 105 3.75 7.35 5.98
N PHE A 106 3.13 8.36 6.59
CA PHE A 106 3.55 8.93 7.86
C PHE A 106 2.61 8.50 8.99
N ASP A 107 1.30 8.75 8.84
CA ASP A 107 0.34 8.61 9.93
C ASP A 107 0.32 7.19 10.50
N LEU A 108 0.37 6.18 9.65
CA LEU A 108 0.35 4.78 10.07
C LEU A 108 1.61 4.44 10.88
N VAL A 109 2.78 4.81 10.36
CA VAL A 109 4.07 4.59 11.02
C VAL A 109 4.11 5.36 12.34
N PHE A 110 3.73 6.63 12.35
CA PHE A 110 3.70 7.45 13.54
C PHE A 110 2.81 6.84 14.63
N ASN A 111 1.58 6.45 14.28
CA ASN A 111 0.63 5.87 15.24
C ASN A 111 1.03 4.50 15.74
N MET A 112 1.58 3.62 14.89
CA MET A 112 1.98 2.26 15.29
C MET A 112 3.35 2.22 15.95
N SER A 113 4.23 3.16 15.66
CA SER A 113 5.58 3.27 16.24
C SER A 113 5.67 4.24 17.42
N LEU A 114 4.54 4.71 17.95
CA LEU A 114 4.38 5.84 18.88
C LEU A 114 5.25 5.81 20.15
N LYS A 115 5.96 4.70 20.43
CA LYS A 115 6.91 4.56 21.55
C LYS A 115 8.39 4.50 21.15
N HIS A 116 8.74 4.37 19.86
CA HIS A 116 10.09 3.98 19.41
C HIS A 116 10.67 4.79 18.23
N GLU A 117 10.18 6.00 17.97
CA GLU A 117 10.81 6.90 16.98
C GLU A 117 10.96 6.27 15.56
N GLY A 118 9.91 5.62 15.06
CA GLY A 118 9.96 4.90 13.79
C GLY A 118 10.34 3.42 13.93
N GLY A 119 10.02 2.84 15.08
CA GLY A 119 10.10 1.40 15.36
C GLY A 119 11.45 0.97 15.91
N PRO A 120 11.59 -0.30 16.31
CA PRO A 120 12.84 -0.84 16.84
C PRO A 120 13.99 -0.57 15.85
N ALA A 121 15.06 0.07 16.32
CA ALA A 121 16.22 0.46 15.52
C ALA A 121 15.91 1.29 14.25
N ARG A 122 14.83 2.09 14.24
CA ARG A 122 14.37 2.88 13.06
C ARG A 122 13.97 2.05 11.84
N ALA A 123 13.72 0.75 12.02
CA ALA A 123 13.42 -0.17 10.92
C ALA A 123 12.10 0.15 10.17
N THR A 124 11.25 1.02 10.72
CA THR A 124 9.97 1.42 10.12
C THR A 124 9.91 2.91 9.78
N SER A 125 11.03 3.63 9.90
CA SER A 125 11.09 5.08 9.61
C SER A 125 10.87 5.37 8.13
N THR A 126 9.87 6.19 7.81
CA THR A 126 9.62 6.71 6.46
C THR A 126 10.13 8.14 6.30
N VAL A 127 10.23 8.62 5.04
CA VAL A 127 10.65 9.99 4.74
C VAL A 127 9.72 11.01 5.41
N GLY A 128 8.41 10.77 5.38
CA GLY A 128 7.42 11.60 6.08
C GLY A 128 7.66 11.66 7.59
N PHE A 129 8.00 10.53 8.22
CA PHE A 129 8.36 10.49 9.64
C PHE A 129 9.63 11.28 9.96
N TYR A 130 10.61 11.25 9.06
CA TYR A 130 11.84 12.03 9.22
C TYR A 130 11.61 13.54 9.06
N ILE A 131 10.76 13.96 8.13
CA ILE A 131 10.32 15.36 7.98
C ILE A 131 9.66 15.84 9.27
N TRP A 132 8.71 15.07 9.81
CA TRP A 132 8.01 15.41 11.05
C TRP A 132 8.96 15.58 12.24
N GLN A 133 9.92 14.66 12.42
CA GLN A 133 10.91 14.78 13.48
C GLN A 133 11.73 16.07 13.36
N ASN A 134 12.19 16.41 12.16
CA ASN A 134 12.96 17.63 11.96
C ASN A 134 12.13 18.90 12.20
N ALA A 135 10.87 18.92 11.76
CA ALA A 135 9.99 20.06 11.95
C ALA A 135 9.59 20.28 13.42
N PHE A 136 9.15 19.22 14.10
CA PHE A 136 8.46 19.34 15.38
C PHE A 136 9.28 18.89 16.58
N LYS A 137 10.21 17.94 16.42
CA LYS A 137 11.07 17.46 17.52
C LYS A 137 12.37 18.23 17.61
N TYR A 138 13.03 18.47 16.48
CA TYR A 138 14.30 19.20 16.42
C TYR A 138 14.13 20.69 16.11
N SER A 139 12.90 21.15 15.88
CA SER A 139 12.57 22.55 15.53
C SER A 139 13.36 23.11 14.35
N ASN A 140 13.89 22.25 13.48
CA ASN A 140 14.63 22.62 12.28
C ASN A 140 13.69 22.73 11.09
N MET A 141 12.86 23.78 11.11
CA MET A 141 11.81 24.01 10.12
C MET A 141 12.35 24.19 8.70
N GLY A 142 13.50 24.87 8.56
CA GLY A 142 14.14 25.09 7.26
C GLY A 142 14.61 23.78 6.62
N TYR A 143 15.24 22.90 7.40
CA TYR A 143 15.65 21.58 6.92
C TYR A 143 14.46 20.67 6.62
N ALA A 144 13.43 20.68 7.47
CA ALA A 144 12.20 19.92 7.22
C ALA A 144 11.49 20.37 5.93
N ALA A 145 11.44 21.69 5.67
CA ALA A 145 10.90 22.21 4.42
C ALA A 145 11.71 21.74 3.20
N ALA A 146 13.04 21.78 3.26
CA ALA A 146 13.90 21.28 2.19
C ALA A 146 13.67 19.79 1.90
N LEU A 147 13.52 18.97 2.94
CA LEU A 147 13.18 17.55 2.81
C LEU A 147 11.81 17.33 2.16
N SER A 148 10.80 18.14 2.52
CA SER A 148 9.47 18.09 1.89
C SER A 148 9.53 18.41 0.39
N PHE A 149 10.29 19.44 0.01
CA PHE A 149 10.50 19.78 -1.41
C PHE A 149 11.26 18.68 -2.15
N ALA A 150 12.26 18.06 -1.52
CA ALA A 150 12.98 16.92 -2.11
C ALA A 150 12.05 15.71 -2.33
N LEU A 151 11.22 15.37 -1.33
CA LEU A 151 10.22 14.31 -1.45
C LEU A 151 9.21 14.62 -2.57
N MET A 152 8.74 15.87 -2.66
CA MET A 152 7.86 16.31 -3.75
C MET A 152 8.52 16.13 -5.13
N ALA A 153 9.79 16.50 -5.28
CA ALA A 153 10.52 16.32 -6.53
C ALA A 153 10.65 14.84 -6.91
N ILE A 154 10.95 13.96 -5.94
CA ILE A 154 11.00 12.51 -6.15
C ILE A 154 9.64 11.98 -6.61
N LEU A 155 8.56 12.37 -5.93
CA LEU A 155 7.20 11.96 -6.30
C LEU A 155 6.81 12.46 -7.68
N LEU A 156 7.20 13.68 -8.05
CA LEU A 156 6.95 14.23 -9.37
C LEU A 156 7.68 13.43 -10.45
N VAL A 157 8.96 13.13 -10.25
CA VAL A 157 9.74 12.29 -11.17
C VAL A 157 9.10 10.91 -11.32
N LEU A 158 8.72 10.27 -10.20
CA LEU A 158 8.02 8.98 -10.23
C LEU A 158 6.70 9.06 -11.00
N THR A 159 5.91 10.12 -10.77
CA THR A 159 4.63 10.33 -11.45
C THR A 159 4.84 10.52 -12.95
N VAL A 160 5.86 11.26 -13.38
CA VAL A 160 6.19 11.46 -14.79
C VAL A 160 6.66 10.14 -15.44
N VAL A 161 7.51 9.37 -14.76
CA VAL A 161 7.97 8.06 -15.25
C VAL A 161 6.78 7.11 -15.38
N GLN A 162 5.91 7.06 -14.38
CA GLN A 162 4.68 6.26 -14.41
C GLN A 162 3.78 6.71 -15.58
N TRP A 163 3.55 8.02 -15.74
CA TRP A 163 2.76 8.56 -16.85
C TRP A 163 3.30 8.14 -18.23
N GLN A 164 4.62 8.13 -18.40
CA GLN A 164 5.25 7.65 -19.64
C GLN A 164 5.13 6.14 -19.83
N MET A 165 5.24 5.35 -18.75
CA MET A 165 5.07 3.89 -18.79
C MET A 165 3.62 3.49 -19.09
N ARG A 166 2.62 4.30 -18.71
CA ARG A 166 1.20 4.03 -18.99
C ARG A 166 0.97 3.68 -20.45
N ARG A 167 1.56 4.46 -21.37
CA ARG A 167 1.43 4.28 -22.83
C ARG A 167 1.91 2.92 -23.35
N LYS A 168 2.75 2.19 -22.59
CA LYS A 168 3.28 0.87 -22.99
C LYS A 168 2.53 -0.30 -22.37
N TRP A 169 1.82 -0.08 -21.26
CA TRP A 169 1.22 -1.15 -20.45
C TRP A 169 -0.31 -1.14 -20.46
N VAL A 170 -0.92 0.01 -20.79
CA VAL A 170 -2.37 0.17 -20.84
C VAL A 170 -2.85 -0.02 -22.27
N TYR A 171 -3.68 -1.04 -22.48
CA TYR A 171 -4.34 -1.30 -23.75
C TYR A 171 -5.64 -0.48 -23.85
N GLY A 172 -5.86 0.20 -24.99
CA GLY A 172 -7.14 0.85 -25.29
C GLY A 172 -7.21 2.39 -25.20
N GLU A 173 -6.09 3.10 -25.01
CA GLU A 173 -6.03 4.57 -25.22
C GLU A 173 -5.41 4.89 -26.60
N GLU A 174 -6.19 4.71 -27.67
CA GLU A 174 -6.06 5.46 -28.94
C GLU A 174 -7.45 5.92 -29.42
#